data_AF-A0A8H2W9V1-F1
#
_entry.id   AF-A0A8H2W9V1-F1
#
_cell.length_a   1.000
_cell.length_b   1.000
_cell.length_c   1.000
_cell.angle_alpha   90.00
_cell.angle_beta   90.00
_cell.angle_gamma   90.00
#
_symmetry.space_group_name_H-M   'P 1'
#
loop_
_entity.id
_entity.type
_entity.pdbx_description
1 polymer ?
#
loop_
_entity_poly.entity_id
_entity_poly.type
_entity_poly.pdbx_seq_one_letter_code
_entity_poly.pdbx_strand_id
1 'polypeptide(L)'
;MPPKRKADIEGGPAKKRAVTTPKLKKSKAPSWNEDSDYSNEKPTGEWARKCVERWCLLPPYNTKITEKQWQDYYNERSALDKVNSSGAAESKEIVSEELCQDTWKILRKASEDLAAIVLGSKLDDEERKKQIARTLMGSLYFTELWGNDEGDDTPREVQAKSRLYSPFGIGTSIDFYYSYHLRARMFGRGERFASLYARSRLLIEVDPANPTACSATERNANGVPKAASDAVTVFDRNGSKSKGTTAANIKSFEETIFDTEGWVSPLKLVEILFAAGMVMRYQESDKESPKSVLAKFNYFDGETNGRALLIGELKSLATLEAKEAAGPEVCIPQRLLLLARHGASADEPGPST
;
A
#
# COMPACT_ATOMS: atom_id res chain seq x y z
N MET A 1 -11.91 -35.36 -82.22
CA MET A 1 -11.59 -34.09 -81.53
C MET A 1 -11.44 -34.37 -80.04
N PRO A 2 -10.25 -34.23 -79.45
CA PRO A 2 -10.03 -34.40 -78.01
C PRO A 2 -10.18 -33.06 -77.25
N PRO A 3 -10.71 -33.04 -76.02
CA PRO A 3 -10.66 -31.86 -75.16
C PRO A 3 -9.34 -31.81 -74.36
N LYS A 4 -8.80 -30.59 -74.26
CA LYS A 4 -7.52 -30.22 -73.66
C LYS A 4 -7.52 -30.35 -72.12
N ARG A 5 -6.41 -30.87 -71.57
CA ARG A 5 -6.03 -30.79 -70.14
C ARG A 5 -5.80 -29.32 -69.74
N LYS A 6 -6.20 -28.95 -68.51
CA LYS A 6 -5.71 -27.75 -67.80
C LYS A 6 -5.00 -28.19 -66.52
N ALA A 7 -3.87 -27.52 -66.28
CA ALA A 7 -2.88 -27.76 -65.24
C ALA A 7 -3.27 -27.17 -63.88
N ASP A 8 -2.52 -27.62 -62.88
CA ASP A 8 -2.53 -27.31 -61.45
C ASP A 8 -2.60 -25.82 -61.10
N ILE A 9 -3.31 -25.50 -60.00
CA ILE A 9 -3.09 -24.27 -59.23
C ILE A 9 -2.85 -24.66 -57.77
N GLU A 10 -1.65 -24.32 -57.35
CA GLU A 10 -1.04 -24.49 -56.04
C GLU A 10 -1.85 -23.87 -54.89
N GLY A 11 -1.82 -24.56 -53.74
CA GLY A 11 -2.31 -24.05 -52.47
C GLY A 11 -1.45 -22.92 -51.94
N GLY A 12 -2.05 -21.74 -51.77
CA GLY A 12 -1.48 -20.64 -51.01
C GLY A 12 -1.67 -20.84 -49.50
N PRO A 13 -0.71 -20.45 -48.65
CA PRO A 13 -0.80 -20.65 -47.21
C PRO A 13 -1.84 -19.68 -46.61
N ALA A 14 -2.72 -20.22 -45.78
CA ALA A 14 -3.69 -19.46 -45.00
C ALA A 14 -2.96 -18.38 -44.17
N LYS A 15 -3.27 -17.10 -44.42
CA LYS A 15 -2.79 -15.97 -43.61
C LYS A 15 -3.16 -16.22 -42.15
N LYS A 16 -2.16 -16.55 -41.33
CA LYS A 16 -2.28 -16.52 -39.86
C LYS A 16 -2.70 -15.10 -39.48
N ARG A 17 -3.91 -14.95 -38.91
CA ARG A 17 -4.34 -13.70 -38.27
C ARG A 17 -3.29 -13.34 -37.24
N ALA A 18 -2.64 -12.20 -37.42
CA ALA A 18 -1.79 -11.62 -36.39
C ALA A 18 -2.64 -11.49 -35.13
N VAL A 19 -2.22 -12.13 -34.04
CA VAL A 19 -2.80 -11.94 -32.73
C VAL A 19 -2.50 -10.49 -32.35
N THR A 20 -3.45 -9.60 -32.55
CA THR A 20 -3.35 -8.22 -32.07
C THR A 20 -3.41 -8.27 -30.55
N THR A 21 -2.25 -8.17 -29.92
CA THR A 21 -2.15 -8.01 -28.47
C THR A 21 -3.06 -6.85 -28.04
N PRO A 22 -3.92 -7.01 -27.03
CA PRO A 22 -4.77 -5.92 -26.57
C PRO A 22 -3.91 -4.70 -26.21
N LYS A 23 -4.24 -3.53 -26.75
CA LYS A 23 -3.56 -2.28 -26.38
C LYS A 23 -3.86 -1.98 -24.92
N LEU A 24 -2.81 -1.84 -24.11
CA LEU A 24 -2.95 -1.41 -22.72
C LEU A 24 -3.51 0.02 -22.66
N LYS A 25 -4.25 0.33 -21.59
CA LYS A 25 -4.75 1.68 -21.33
C LYS A 25 -3.57 2.58 -20.95
N LYS A 26 -3.66 3.87 -21.27
CA LYS A 26 -2.68 4.88 -20.87
C LYS A 26 -3.03 5.45 -19.49
N SER A 27 -2.01 5.83 -18.71
CA SER A 27 -2.20 6.63 -17.51
C SER A 27 -2.67 8.05 -17.86
N LYS A 28 -3.40 8.66 -16.93
CA LYS A 28 -3.73 10.09 -16.93
C LYS A 28 -2.72 10.80 -16.04
N ALA A 29 -2.15 11.91 -16.51
CA ALA A 29 -1.24 12.70 -15.69
C ALA A 29 -2.00 13.31 -14.48
N PRO A 30 -1.39 13.29 -13.28
CA PRO A 30 -1.95 13.98 -12.10
C PRO A 30 -2.18 15.47 -12.34
N SER A 31 -3.26 16.02 -11.78
CA SER A 31 -3.65 17.43 -11.89
C SER A 31 -3.67 18.14 -10.52
N TRP A 32 -2.65 17.90 -9.69
CA TRP A 32 -2.57 18.41 -8.30
C TRP A 32 -2.64 19.94 -8.15
N ASN A 33 -2.40 20.69 -9.22
CA ASN A 33 -2.29 22.15 -9.20
C ASN A 33 -3.56 22.88 -9.67
N GLU A 34 -4.63 22.16 -10.01
CA GLU A 34 -5.81 22.77 -10.64
C GLU A 34 -6.89 23.21 -9.64
N ASP A 35 -6.87 22.71 -8.40
CA ASP A 35 -7.87 23.04 -7.37
C ASP A 35 -7.40 24.21 -6.48
N SER A 36 -8.30 25.18 -6.28
CA SER A 36 -8.07 26.31 -5.37
C SER A 36 -7.94 25.92 -3.90
N ASP A 37 -8.40 24.72 -3.53
CA ASP A 37 -8.31 24.19 -2.18
C ASP A 37 -6.89 23.70 -1.84
N TYR A 38 -6.01 23.58 -2.83
CA TYR A 38 -4.66 23.07 -2.69
C TYR A 38 -3.59 24.17 -2.82
N SER A 39 -2.50 23.99 -2.08
CA SER A 39 -1.30 24.83 -2.17
C SER A 39 -0.04 23.99 -2.35
N ASN A 40 0.91 24.50 -3.13
CA ASN A 40 2.27 23.96 -3.18
C ASN A 40 3.19 24.59 -2.11
N GLU A 41 2.75 25.68 -1.48
CA GLU A 41 3.48 26.32 -0.41
C GLU A 41 3.28 25.56 0.90
N LYS A 42 4.37 25.37 1.65
CA LYS A 42 4.30 24.71 2.95
C LYS A 42 3.35 25.49 3.89
N PRO A 43 2.48 24.80 4.63
CA PRO A 43 1.59 25.46 5.57
C PRO A 43 2.39 26.16 6.69
N THR A 44 1.90 27.32 7.11
CA THR A 44 2.56 28.18 8.11
C THR A 44 2.11 27.89 9.54
N GLY A 45 1.02 27.16 9.71
CA GLY A 45 0.51 26.73 11.01
C GLY A 45 1.48 25.82 11.75
N GLU A 46 1.48 25.89 13.08
CA GLU A 46 2.43 25.18 13.94
C GLU A 46 2.32 23.67 13.76
N TRP A 47 1.10 23.13 13.86
CA TRP A 47 0.86 21.70 13.78
C TRP A 47 1.00 21.17 12.36
N ALA A 48 0.49 21.92 11.38
CA ALA A 48 0.67 21.56 9.98
C ALA A 48 2.15 21.43 9.63
N ARG A 49 2.97 22.42 9.99
CA ARG A 49 4.42 22.40 9.75
C ARG A 49 5.10 21.24 10.48
N LYS A 50 4.76 20.99 11.76
CA LYS A 50 5.27 19.82 12.50
C LYS A 50 4.95 18.51 11.78
N CYS A 51 3.75 18.37 11.21
CA CYS A 51 3.37 17.18 10.45
C CYS A 51 4.18 17.04 9.17
N VAL A 52 4.30 18.12 8.40
CA VAL A 52 5.05 18.17 7.14
C VAL A 52 6.51 17.80 7.36
N GLU A 53 7.16 18.36 8.37
CA GLU A 53 8.56 18.11 8.69
C GLU A 53 8.79 16.69 9.21
N ARG A 54 7.95 16.24 10.17
CA ARG A 54 8.14 14.94 10.80
C ARG A 54 7.94 13.78 9.83
N TRP A 55 6.89 13.84 9.01
CA TRP A 55 6.50 12.77 8.08
C TRP A 55 6.85 13.05 6.62
N CYS A 56 7.57 14.13 6.33
CA CYS A 56 8.01 14.50 4.98
C CYS A 56 6.84 14.61 3.99
N LEU A 57 5.71 15.19 4.44
CA LEU A 57 4.51 15.32 3.61
C LEU A 57 4.78 16.24 2.42
N LEU A 58 4.39 15.78 1.24
CA LEU A 58 4.59 16.49 -0.02
C LEU A 58 3.39 17.41 -0.31
N PRO A 59 3.56 18.48 -1.09
CA PRO A 59 2.41 19.17 -1.68
C PRO A 59 1.66 18.20 -2.62
N PRO A 60 0.40 18.42 -3.01
CA PRO A 60 -0.44 19.53 -2.59
C PRO A 60 -0.77 19.44 -1.09
N TYR A 61 -0.83 20.60 -0.46
CA TYR A 61 -1.30 20.78 0.92
C TYR A 61 -2.74 21.26 0.87
N ASN A 62 -3.65 20.56 1.54
CA ASN A 62 -5.06 20.96 1.62
C ASN A 62 -5.21 22.13 2.59
N THR A 63 -5.58 23.30 2.04
CA THR A 63 -5.70 24.56 2.78
C THR A 63 -6.94 24.62 3.68
N LYS A 64 -7.89 23.69 3.52
CA LYS A 64 -9.10 23.59 4.35
C LYS A 64 -8.87 22.85 5.67
N ILE A 65 -7.73 22.16 5.82
CA ILE A 65 -7.41 21.45 7.06
C ILE A 65 -7.04 22.47 8.14
N THR A 66 -7.79 22.47 9.23
CA THR A 66 -7.56 23.39 10.36
C THR A 66 -6.36 22.97 11.22
N GLU A 67 -5.80 23.89 11.99
CA GLU A 67 -4.69 23.58 12.92
C GLU A 67 -5.06 22.54 13.98
N LYS A 68 -6.30 22.55 14.48
CA LYS A 68 -6.79 21.53 15.41
C LYS A 68 -6.78 20.14 14.77
N GLN A 69 -7.24 20.08 13.52
CA GLN A 69 -7.21 18.87 12.72
C GLN A 69 -5.77 18.37 12.52
N TRP A 70 -4.82 19.25 12.16
CA TRP A 70 -3.40 18.89 12.09
C TRP A 70 -2.84 18.41 13.42
N GLN A 71 -3.27 18.99 14.54
CA GLN A 71 -2.89 18.54 15.87
C GLN A 71 -3.41 17.12 16.16
N ASP A 72 -4.67 16.83 15.84
CA ASP A 72 -5.27 15.49 16.01
C ASP A 72 -4.53 14.46 15.14
N TYR A 73 -4.25 14.80 13.88
CA TYR A 73 -3.43 13.99 12.97
C TYR A 73 -2.02 13.74 13.52
N TYR A 74 -1.38 14.79 14.07
CA TYR A 74 -0.05 14.69 14.66
C TYR A 74 -0.05 13.72 15.84
N ASN A 75 -1.05 13.83 16.72
CA ASN A 75 -1.18 12.98 17.90
C ASN A 75 -1.44 11.52 17.50
N GLU A 76 -2.30 11.29 16.50
CA GLU A 76 -2.61 9.96 15.97
C GLU A 76 -1.35 9.26 15.44
N ARG A 77 -0.63 9.89 14.50
CA ARG A 77 0.59 9.33 13.93
C ARG A 77 1.72 9.21 14.94
N SER A 78 1.80 10.12 15.91
CA SER A 78 2.79 10.02 16.99
C SER A 78 2.51 8.83 17.92
N ALA A 79 1.24 8.51 18.19
CA ALA A 79 0.88 7.30 18.94
C ALA A 79 1.24 6.04 18.14
N LEU A 80 0.98 6.03 16.84
CA LEU A 80 1.37 4.93 15.95
C LEU A 80 2.88 4.78 15.81
N ASP A 81 3.65 5.88 15.78
CA ASP A 81 5.12 5.83 15.81
C ASP A 81 5.60 5.04 17.04
N LYS A 82 4.99 5.24 18.23
CA LYS A 82 5.34 4.49 19.45
C LYS A 82 5.00 3.01 19.35
N VAL A 83 3.78 2.69 18.90
CA VAL A 83 3.38 1.28 18.69
C VAL A 83 4.31 0.59 17.71
N ASN A 84 4.77 1.30 16.68
CA ASN A 84 5.65 0.77 15.63
C ASN A 84 7.16 0.97 15.91
N SER A 85 7.55 1.08 17.19
CA SER A 85 8.94 1.22 17.63
C SER A 85 9.46 -0.05 18.28
N SER A 86 10.40 -0.74 17.62
CA SER A 86 10.98 -1.96 18.20
C SER A 86 11.63 -1.66 19.56
N GLY A 87 11.24 -2.39 20.59
CA GLY A 87 11.73 -2.22 21.97
C GLY A 87 10.86 -1.33 22.86
N ALA A 88 9.87 -0.62 22.30
CA ALA A 88 8.93 0.19 23.09
C ALA A 88 7.90 -0.70 23.81
N ALA A 89 7.43 -0.24 24.97
CA ALA A 89 6.42 -0.95 25.76
C ALA A 89 5.06 -1.01 25.02
N GLU A 90 4.73 0.02 24.25
CA GLU A 90 3.53 0.16 23.44
C GLU A 90 3.47 -0.84 22.27
N SER A 91 4.62 -1.40 21.84
CA SER A 91 4.67 -2.36 20.73
C SER A 91 4.10 -3.73 21.04
N LYS A 92 3.75 -4.02 22.31
CA LYS A 92 3.16 -5.31 22.71
C LYS A 92 1.90 -5.66 21.93
N GLU A 93 1.14 -4.67 21.46
CA GLU A 93 -0.08 -4.89 20.66
C GLU A 93 0.18 -5.40 19.24
N ILE A 94 1.44 -5.32 18.77
CA ILE A 94 1.81 -5.74 17.41
C ILE A 94 2.96 -6.76 17.38
N VAL A 95 3.51 -7.14 18.53
CA VAL A 95 4.46 -8.25 18.65
C VAL A 95 3.67 -9.53 18.92
N SER A 96 3.44 -10.32 17.87
CA SER A 96 2.75 -11.60 17.99
C SER A 96 3.76 -12.72 18.16
N GLU A 97 4.17 -13.00 19.41
CA GLU A 97 5.15 -14.05 19.72
C GLU A 97 4.73 -15.42 19.17
N GLU A 98 3.43 -15.74 19.24
CA GLU A 98 2.85 -16.98 18.74
C GLU A 98 2.93 -17.14 17.21
N LEU A 99 3.17 -16.05 16.46
CA LEU A 99 3.26 -16.09 15.00
C LEU A 99 4.63 -16.57 14.50
N CYS A 100 5.65 -16.62 15.40
CA CYS A 100 7.03 -17.01 15.12
C CYS A 100 7.66 -16.30 13.89
N GLN A 101 7.22 -15.07 13.60
CA GLN A 101 7.71 -14.27 12.47
C GLN A 101 8.06 -12.86 12.91
N ASP A 102 9.07 -12.29 12.25
CA ASP A 102 9.55 -10.93 12.54
C ASP A 102 8.57 -9.88 11.98
N THR A 103 7.72 -9.34 12.87
CA THR A 103 6.76 -8.26 12.57
C THR A 103 7.42 -7.06 11.89
N TRP A 104 8.59 -6.64 12.36
CA TRP A 104 9.27 -5.43 11.86
C TRP A 104 9.80 -5.63 10.45
N LYS A 105 10.30 -6.83 10.17
CA LYS A 105 10.70 -7.24 8.81
C LYS A 105 9.49 -7.33 7.87
N ILE A 106 8.33 -7.74 8.36
CA ILE A 106 7.08 -7.76 7.59
C ILE A 106 6.66 -6.33 7.22
N LEU A 107 6.59 -5.41 8.20
CA LEU A 107 6.26 -4.00 7.98
C LEU A 107 7.23 -3.36 6.97
N ARG A 108 8.54 -3.55 7.18
CA ARG A 108 9.57 -3.02 6.28
C ARG A 108 9.39 -3.51 4.85
N LYS A 109 9.21 -4.82 4.64
CA LYS A 109 8.99 -5.37 3.29
C LYS A 109 7.72 -4.87 2.62
N ALA A 110 6.64 -4.69 3.39
CA ALA A 110 5.40 -4.12 2.88
C ALA A 110 5.60 -2.67 2.41
N SER A 111 6.27 -1.86 3.23
CA SER A 111 6.69 -0.50 2.88
C SER A 111 7.60 -0.43 1.66
N GLU A 112 8.58 -1.33 1.55
CA GLU A 112 9.46 -1.44 0.39
C GLU A 112 8.68 -1.72 -0.88
N ASP A 113 7.72 -2.66 -0.85
CA ASP A 113 6.89 -2.93 -2.02
C ASP A 113 5.98 -1.75 -2.37
N LEU A 114 5.46 -0.97 -1.41
CA LEU A 114 4.74 0.28 -1.70
C LEU A 114 5.61 1.26 -2.51
N ALA A 115 6.86 1.44 -2.09
CA ALA A 115 7.82 2.28 -2.82
C ALA A 115 8.12 1.73 -4.22
N ALA A 116 8.35 0.42 -4.36
CA ALA A 116 8.55 -0.21 -5.67
C ALA A 116 7.34 0.00 -6.60
N ILE A 117 6.12 -0.17 -6.09
CA ILE A 117 4.91 0.01 -6.89
C ILE A 117 4.83 1.44 -7.43
N VAL A 118 5.10 2.46 -6.60
CA VAL A 118 5.12 3.86 -7.05
C VAL A 118 6.26 4.12 -8.04
N LEU A 119 7.47 3.64 -7.79
CA LEU A 119 8.61 3.82 -8.72
C LEU A 119 8.32 3.22 -10.10
N GLY A 120 7.56 2.12 -10.15
CA GLY A 120 7.12 1.50 -11.38
C GLY A 120 5.90 2.15 -12.05
N SER A 121 5.35 3.26 -11.51
CA SER A 121 4.24 3.98 -12.14
C SER A 121 4.71 4.89 -13.27
N LYS A 122 3.77 5.24 -14.15
CA LYS A 122 4.01 6.17 -15.26
C LYS A 122 3.76 7.60 -14.79
N LEU A 123 4.83 8.27 -14.35
CA LEU A 123 4.88 9.71 -14.10
C LEU A 123 6.12 10.26 -14.81
N ASP A 124 5.95 11.31 -15.61
CA ASP A 124 7.06 11.88 -16.40
C ASP A 124 8.06 12.65 -15.52
N ASP A 125 7.59 13.21 -14.40
CA ASP A 125 8.46 13.78 -13.37
C ASP A 125 9.04 12.66 -12.49
N GLU A 126 10.23 12.21 -12.87
CA GLU A 126 10.95 11.12 -12.17
C GLU A 126 11.37 11.49 -10.75
N GLU A 127 11.74 12.75 -10.49
CA GLU A 127 12.13 13.19 -9.14
C GLU A 127 10.91 13.25 -8.23
N ARG A 128 9.79 13.76 -8.73
CA ARG A 128 8.52 13.72 -8.00
C ARG A 128 8.08 12.29 -7.72
N LYS A 129 8.22 11.38 -8.67
CA LYS A 129 7.92 9.95 -8.48
C LYS A 129 8.77 9.34 -7.35
N LYS A 130 10.07 9.66 -7.31
CA LYS A 130 10.97 9.23 -6.22
C LYS A 130 10.57 9.83 -4.88
N GLN A 131 10.22 11.11 -4.82
CA GLN A 131 9.75 11.76 -3.59
C GLN A 131 8.51 11.04 -3.05
N ILE A 132 7.50 10.79 -3.89
CA ILE A 132 6.28 10.08 -3.51
C ILE A 132 6.62 8.68 -2.98
N ALA A 133 7.48 7.93 -3.68
CA ALA A 133 7.88 6.59 -3.26
C ALA A 133 8.60 6.59 -1.89
N ARG A 134 9.53 7.54 -1.68
CA ARG A 134 10.29 7.69 -0.44
C ARG A 134 9.40 8.05 0.74
N THR A 135 8.47 9.00 0.57
CA THR A 135 7.52 9.38 1.62
C THR A 135 6.54 8.24 1.91
N LEU A 136 6.01 7.57 0.87
CA LEU A 136 5.06 6.46 1.05
C LEU A 136 5.66 5.27 1.81
N MET A 137 6.96 4.99 1.63
CA MET A 137 7.68 3.94 2.35
C MET A 137 7.60 4.10 3.88
N GLY A 138 7.56 5.33 4.37
CA GLY A 138 7.44 5.64 5.80
C GLY A 138 6.02 5.98 6.27
N SER A 139 5.01 5.73 5.45
CA SER A 139 3.60 6.09 5.74
C SER A 139 2.71 4.91 6.13
N LEU A 140 3.27 3.71 6.25
CA LEU A 140 2.56 2.49 6.64
C LEU A 140 2.81 2.14 8.10
N TYR A 141 1.74 1.82 8.83
CA TYR A 141 1.77 1.47 10.25
C TYR A 141 0.94 0.22 10.51
N PHE A 142 1.37 -0.63 11.45
CA PHE A 142 0.45 -1.53 12.13
C PHE A 142 -0.39 -0.74 13.14
N THR A 143 -1.66 -1.09 13.24
CA THR A 143 -2.58 -0.64 14.27
C THR A 143 -2.88 -1.76 15.28
N GLU A 144 -2.82 -3.02 14.84
CA GLU A 144 -2.95 -4.22 15.68
C GLU A 144 -2.37 -5.41 14.91
N LEU A 145 -1.73 -6.36 15.59
CA LEU A 145 -1.34 -7.62 14.97
C LEU A 145 -1.48 -8.76 15.97
N TRP A 146 -2.20 -9.79 15.55
CA TRP A 146 -2.28 -11.05 16.26
C TRP A 146 -2.19 -12.20 15.26
N GLY A 147 -1.61 -13.32 15.68
CA GLY A 147 -1.57 -14.53 14.90
C GLY A 147 -0.80 -15.63 15.60
N ASN A 148 -0.98 -16.85 15.13
CA ASN A 148 -0.30 -18.04 15.64
C ASN A 148 0.15 -18.96 14.50
N ASP A 149 1.07 -19.86 14.79
CA ASP A 149 1.58 -20.88 13.86
C ASP A 149 0.96 -22.28 14.05
N GLU A 150 1.13 -23.16 13.06
CA GLU A 150 0.77 -24.61 13.11
C GLU A 150 1.90 -25.50 13.71
N GLY A 151 2.99 -24.91 14.20
CA GLY A 151 4.19 -25.59 14.72
C GLY A 151 5.31 -25.81 13.69
N ASP A 152 5.16 -25.28 12.48
CA ASP A 152 6.09 -25.42 11.34
C ASP A 152 6.47 -24.08 10.69
N ASP A 153 6.38 -22.99 11.46
CA ASP A 153 6.54 -21.59 11.01
C ASP A 153 5.51 -21.12 9.97
N THR A 154 4.55 -21.97 9.57
CA THR A 154 3.42 -21.53 8.76
C THR A 154 2.32 -20.98 9.66
N PRO A 155 1.79 -19.78 9.35
CA PRO A 155 0.74 -19.20 10.18
C PRO A 155 -0.52 -20.05 10.06
N ARG A 156 -1.11 -20.39 11.21
CA ARG A 156 -2.47 -20.93 11.28
C ARG A 156 -3.47 -19.79 11.15
N GLU A 157 -3.35 -18.78 12.01
CA GLU A 157 -4.20 -17.59 12.02
C GLU A 157 -3.35 -16.32 11.93
N VAL A 158 -3.83 -15.34 11.16
CA VAL A 158 -3.30 -13.97 11.15
C VAL A 158 -4.47 -13.00 11.16
N GLN A 159 -4.41 -12.01 12.04
CA GLN A 159 -5.26 -10.84 12.05
C GLN A 159 -4.36 -9.61 12.11
N ALA A 160 -4.21 -8.94 10.97
CA ALA A 160 -3.39 -7.76 10.85
C ALA A 160 -4.28 -6.55 10.55
N LYS A 161 -4.20 -5.52 11.39
CA LYS A 161 -4.77 -4.21 11.12
C LYS A 161 -3.62 -3.26 10.82
N SER A 162 -3.77 -2.48 9.76
CA SER A 162 -2.77 -1.50 9.36
C SER A 162 -3.42 -0.23 8.83
N ARG A 163 -2.63 0.83 8.75
CA ARG A 163 -3.03 2.13 8.22
C ARG A 163 -1.96 2.66 7.28
N LEU A 164 -2.37 3.06 6.08
CA LEU A 164 -1.52 3.75 5.12
C LEU A 164 -1.95 5.21 5.02
N TYR A 165 -1.06 6.13 5.37
CA TYR A 165 -1.30 7.55 5.17
C TYR A 165 -0.93 7.99 3.74
N SER A 166 -1.66 8.98 3.21
CA SER A 166 -1.24 9.67 2.00
C SER A 166 0.16 10.25 2.18
N PRO A 167 1.04 10.21 1.14
CA PRO A 167 2.31 10.91 1.17
C PRO A 167 2.14 12.43 1.01
N PHE A 168 0.92 12.91 0.70
CA PHE A 168 0.60 14.31 0.53
C PHE A 168 0.02 14.94 1.80
N GLY A 169 0.11 16.26 1.89
CA GLY A 169 -0.48 17.06 2.97
C GLY A 169 -2.00 17.23 2.88
N ILE A 170 -2.72 16.18 2.50
CA ILE A 170 -4.18 16.17 2.29
C ILE A 170 -4.93 15.49 3.45
N GLY A 171 -4.22 14.91 4.40
CA GLY A 171 -4.78 14.41 5.66
C GLY A 171 -5.54 13.10 5.59
N THR A 172 -5.53 12.41 4.45
CA THR A 172 -6.25 11.15 4.23
C THR A 172 -5.40 9.92 4.58
N SER A 173 -6.08 8.82 4.85
CA SER A 173 -5.46 7.50 5.04
C SER A 173 -6.38 6.37 4.58
N ILE A 174 -5.86 5.15 4.51
CA ILE A 174 -6.66 3.93 4.33
C ILE A 174 -6.38 3.00 5.49
N ASP A 175 -7.44 2.51 6.12
CA ASP A 175 -7.39 1.45 7.11
C ASP A 175 -7.60 0.09 6.45
N PHE A 176 -6.86 -0.89 6.94
CA PHE A 176 -6.91 -2.26 6.45
C PHE A 176 -7.20 -3.23 7.59
N TYR A 177 -7.95 -4.27 7.27
CA TYR A 177 -8.07 -5.47 8.08
C TYR A 177 -7.83 -6.70 7.21
N TYR A 178 -6.73 -7.39 7.48
CA TYR A 178 -6.40 -8.67 6.87
C TYR A 178 -6.62 -9.78 7.87
N SER A 179 -7.41 -10.78 7.46
CA SER A 179 -7.64 -12.00 8.23
C SER A 179 -7.27 -13.20 7.38
N TYR A 180 -6.49 -14.11 7.95
CA TYR A 180 -6.12 -15.38 7.36
C TYR A 180 -6.31 -16.49 8.40
N HIS A 181 -6.85 -17.61 7.95
CA HIS A 181 -6.96 -18.85 8.71
C HIS A 181 -6.79 -20.04 7.79
N LEU A 182 -5.84 -20.91 8.10
CA LEU A 182 -5.69 -22.18 7.43
C LEU A 182 -5.50 -23.27 8.48
N ARG A 183 -6.45 -24.20 8.54
CA ARG A 183 -6.31 -25.42 9.34
C ARG A 183 -6.48 -26.64 8.45
N ALA A 184 -5.38 -27.34 8.20
CA ALA A 184 -5.41 -28.62 7.51
C ALA A 184 -6.01 -29.70 8.43
N ARG A 185 -6.96 -30.50 7.92
CA ARG A 185 -7.52 -31.64 8.66
C ARG A 185 -7.17 -32.93 7.91
N MET A 186 -6.64 -33.93 8.61
CA MET A 186 -6.16 -35.19 8.03
C MET A 186 -7.26 -35.96 7.27
N PHE A 187 -8.52 -35.84 7.71
CA PHE A 187 -9.70 -36.42 7.06
C PHE A 187 -10.82 -35.39 6.97
N GLY A 188 -10.84 -34.59 5.89
CA GLY A 188 -11.91 -33.61 5.63
C GLY A 188 -11.49 -32.43 4.76
N ARG A 189 -12.43 -31.53 4.47
CA ARG A 189 -12.09 -30.22 3.89
C ARG A 189 -11.47 -29.38 5.00
N GLY A 190 -10.21 -28.98 4.83
CA GLY A 190 -9.55 -28.03 5.73
C GLY A 190 -10.33 -26.72 5.81
N GLU A 191 -10.22 -26.03 6.95
CA GLU A 191 -10.77 -24.68 7.12
C GLU A 191 -9.84 -23.70 6.42
N ARG A 192 -10.40 -22.89 5.52
CA ARG A 192 -9.63 -21.91 4.75
C ARG A 192 -10.40 -20.61 4.70
N PHE A 193 -9.90 -19.60 5.38
CA PHE A 193 -10.46 -18.26 5.35
C PHE A 193 -9.35 -17.27 5.03
N ALA A 194 -9.62 -16.33 4.13
CA ALA A 194 -8.71 -15.24 3.87
C ALA A 194 -9.49 -14.04 3.35
N SER A 195 -9.40 -12.90 4.01
CA SER A 195 -10.11 -11.69 3.61
C SER A 195 -9.25 -10.45 3.81
N LEU A 196 -9.44 -9.46 2.94
CA LEU A 196 -8.89 -8.13 3.10
C LEU A 196 -10.02 -7.10 2.94
N TYR A 197 -10.20 -6.28 3.97
CA TYR A 197 -11.07 -5.11 3.94
C TYR A 197 -10.22 -3.84 3.95
N ALA A 198 -10.62 -2.85 3.16
CA ALA A 198 -9.99 -1.55 3.10
C ALA A 198 -11.04 -0.45 3.24
N ARG A 199 -10.75 0.61 4.01
CA ARG A 199 -11.65 1.75 4.19
C ARG A 199 -10.88 3.05 4.14
N SER A 200 -11.31 3.97 3.27
CA SER A 200 -10.77 5.32 3.23
C SER A 200 -11.13 6.07 4.51
N ARG A 201 -10.19 6.87 5.01
CA ARG A 201 -10.37 7.74 6.17
C ARG A 201 -10.05 9.18 5.81
N LEU A 202 -10.95 10.06 6.21
CA LEU A 202 -10.73 11.49 6.24
C LEU A 202 -10.20 11.90 7.61
N LEU A 203 -9.54 13.04 7.64
CA LEU A 203 -8.93 13.56 8.85
C LEU A 203 -9.97 13.89 9.96
N ILE A 204 -11.22 14.19 9.58
CA ILE A 204 -12.33 14.37 10.53
C ILE A 204 -12.72 13.08 11.28
N GLU A 205 -12.29 11.92 10.79
CA GLU A 205 -12.54 10.61 11.40
C GLU A 205 -11.39 10.15 12.32
N VAL A 206 -10.41 11.02 12.59
CA VAL A 206 -9.43 10.78 13.65
C VAL A 206 -10.16 10.70 14.99
N ASP A 207 -9.88 9.64 15.74
CA ASP A 207 -10.38 9.46 17.11
C ASP A 207 -9.23 9.76 18.09
N PRO A 208 -9.19 10.96 18.70
CA PRO A 208 -8.12 11.30 19.65
C PRO A 208 -8.14 10.42 20.90
N ALA A 209 -9.26 9.79 21.24
CA ALA A 209 -9.36 8.90 22.40
C ALA A 209 -8.79 7.51 22.11
N ASN A 210 -8.80 7.09 20.84
CA ASN A 210 -8.23 5.82 20.40
C ASN A 210 -7.47 5.96 19.07
N PRO A 211 -6.26 6.58 19.10
CA PRO A 211 -5.53 6.93 17.89
C PRO A 211 -5.09 5.71 17.06
N THR A 212 -5.06 4.53 17.66
CA THR A 212 -4.66 3.27 17.00
C THR A 212 -5.86 2.48 16.48
N ALA A 213 -7.10 2.91 16.72
CA ALA A 213 -8.29 2.19 16.29
C ALA A 213 -8.34 2.03 14.75
N CYS A 214 -8.56 0.80 14.27
CA CYS A 214 -8.82 0.54 12.86
C CYS A 214 -10.32 0.61 12.54
N SER A 215 -10.69 1.39 11.53
CA SER A 215 -12.09 1.62 11.12
C SER A 215 -12.59 0.69 10.00
N ALA A 216 -11.72 -0.17 9.45
CA ALA A 216 -12.06 -1.09 8.35
C ALA A 216 -13.04 -2.21 8.75
N THR A 217 -13.25 -2.43 10.04
CA THR A 217 -14.14 -3.45 10.57
C THR A 217 -15.13 -2.92 11.58
N GLU A 218 -16.28 -3.58 11.66
CA GLU A 218 -17.26 -3.43 12.73
C GLU A 218 -17.59 -4.80 13.34
N ARG A 219 -18.03 -4.84 14.60
CA ARG A 219 -18.50 -6.09 15.21
C ARG A 219 -19.94 -6.36 14.81
N ASN A 220 -20.23 -7.58 14.36
CA ASN A 220 -21.61 -8.02 14.16
C ASN A 220 -22.32 -8.34 15.50
N ALA A 221 -23.60 -8.72 15.44
CA ALA A 221 -24.40 -9.06 16.63
C ALA A 221 -23.79 -10.18 17.50
N ASN A 222 -22.92 -11.02 16.92
CA ASN A 222 -22.23 -12.11 17.60
C ASN A 222 -20.80 -11.73 18.05
N GLY A 223 -20.41 -10.45 17.93
CA GLY A 223 -19.08 -9.97 18.30
C GLY A 223 -17.97 -10.30 17.30
N VAL A 224 -18.28 -10.89 16.14
CA VAL A 224 -17.30 -11.27 15.13
C VAL A 224 -16.97 -10.06 14.23
N PRO A 225 -15.68 -9.79 13.96
CA PRO A 225 -15.28 -8.76 13.00
C PRO A 225 -15.86 -9.03 11.62
N LYS A 226 -16.47 -8.01 11.01
CA LYS A 226 -16.87 -7.97 9.60
C LYS A 226 -16.44 -6.63 9.00
N ALA A 227 -16.43 -6.55 7.68
CA ALA A 227 -16.21 -5.28 6.99
C ALA A 227 -17.20 -4.22 7.51
N ALA A 228 -16.69 -3.01 7.79
CA ALA A 228 -17.54 -1.86 8.07
C ALA A 228 -18.47 -1.56 6.87
N SER A 229 -19.60 -0.92 7.11
CA SER A 229 -20.63 -0.70 6.07
C SER A 229 -20.13 0.02 4.81
N ASP A 230 -19.12 0.87 4.95
CA ASP A 230 -18.47 1.67 3.90
C ASP A 230 -17.08 1.13 3.50
N ALA A 231 -16.65 0.00 4.08
CA ALA A 231 -15.41 -0.66 3.71
C ALA A 231 -15.56 -1.49 2.42
N VAL A 232 -14.51 -1.49 1.60
CA VAL A 232 -14.42 -2.31 0.41
C VAL A 232 -13.82 -3.67 0.77
N THR A 233 -14.54 -4.74 0.45
CA THR A 233 -13.97 -6.09 0.42
C THR A 233 -13.07 -6.26 -0.80
N VAL A 234 -11.75 -6.16 -0.61
CA VAL A 234 -10.75 -6.31 -1.68
C VAL A 234 -10.73 -7.76 -2.18
N PHE A 235 -10.76 -8.70 -1.24
CA PHE A 235 -11.09 -10.10 -1.52
C PHE A 235 -11.62 -10.79 -0.26
N ASP A 236 -12.28 -11.91 -0.48
CA ASP A 236 -12.80 -12.78 0.57
C ASP A 236 -12.78 -14.23 0.08
N ARG A 237 -12.30 -15.14 0.93
CA ARG A 237 -12.24 -16.58 0.69
C ARG A 237 -12.88 -17.28 1.86
N ASN A 238 -13.79 -18.20 1.55
CA ASN A 238 -14.39 -19.11 2.50
C ASN A 238 -14.42 -20.52 1.89
N GLY A 239 -13.52 -21.38 2.35
CA GLY A 239 -13.27 -22.70 1.79
C GLY A 239 -12.87 -22.62 0.32
N SER A 240 -13.65 -23.26 -0.55
CA SER A 240 -13.44 -23.26 -2.00
C SER A 240 -14.00 -22.04 -2.73
N LYS A 241 -14.77 -21.17 -2.05
CA LYS A 241 -15.37 -19.99 -2.66
C LYS A 241 -14.44 -18.81 -2.47
N SER A 242 -14.15 -18.09 -3.54
CA SER A 242 -13.35 -16.86 -3.51
C SER A 242 -14.08 -15.75 -4.26
N LYS A 243 -14.18 -14.57 -3.65
CA LYS A 243 -14.63 -13.33 -4.26
C LYS A 243 -13.44 -12.37 -4.30
N GLY A 244 -13.32 -11.64 -5.40
CA GLY A 244 -12.35 -10.56 -5.53
C GLY A 244 -13.05 -9.27 -5.95
N THR A 245 -12.39 -8.15 -5.72
CA THR A 245 -12.88 -6.82 -6.08
C THR A 245 -12.86 -6.57 -7.59
N THR A 246 -13.37 -5.41 -8.00
CA THR A 246 -13.35 -4.89 -9.37
C THR A 246 -12.63 -3.54 -9.41
N ALA A 247 -12.22 -3.07 -10.58
CA ALA A 247 -11.58 -1.77 -10.72
C ALA A 247 -12.47 -0.63 -10.22
N ALA A 248 -13.78 -0.72 -10.45
CA ALA A 248 -14.75 0.28 -10.01
C ALA A 248 -14.86 0.38 -8.48
N ASN A 249 -14.68 -0.73 -7.77
CA ASN A 249 -14.79 -0.77 -6.31
C ASN A 249 -13.54 -0.22 -5.60
N ILE A 250 -12.38 -0.25 -6.25
CA ILE A 250 -11.12 0.20 -5.65
C ILE A 250 -10.69 1.59 -6.10
N LYS A 251 -11.31 2.15 -7.16
CA LYS A 251 -10.85 3.40 -7.77
C LYS A 251 -10.72 4.57 -6.78
N SER A 252 -11.60 4.66 -5.78
CA SER A 252 -11.59 5.74 -4.79
C SER A 252 -10.36 5.72 -3.88
N PHE A 253 -9.67 4.58 -3.77
CA PHE A 253 -8.43 4.50 -3.01
C PHE A 253 -7.27 5.24 -3.69
N GLU A 254 -7.33 5.41 -5.00
CA GLU A 254 -6.36 6.25 -5.71
C GLU A 254 -6.50 7.71 -5.29
N GLU A 255 -7.72 8.25 -5.32
CA GLU A 255 -8.03 9.59 -4.82
C GLU A 255 -7.67 9.73 -3.34
N THR A 256 -7.98 8.72 -2.52
CA THR A 256 -7.66 8.74 -1.09
C THR A 256 -6.16 8.84 -0.84
N ILE A 257 -5.31 8.11 -1.57
CA ILE A 257 -3.87 8.10 -1.29
C ILE A 257 -3.12 9.17 -2.08
N PHE A 258 -3.46 9.37 -3.35
CA PHE A 258 -2.71 10.21 -4.27
C PHE A 258 -3.42 11.48 -4.71
N ASP A 259 -4.70 11.65 -4.38
CA ASP A 259 -5.53 12.75 -4.89
C ASP A 259 -5.52 12.80 -6.43
N THR A 260 -5.59 11.61 -7.05
CA THR A 260 -5.61 11.45 -8.51
C THR A 260 -6.71 10.50 -8.95
N GLU A 261 -7.09 10.60 -10.23
CA GLU A 261 -7.92 9.62 -10.90
C GLU A 261 -7.22 9.14 -12.18
N GLY A 262 -6.92 7.84 -12.25
CA GLY A 262 -6.39 7.18 -13.44
C GLY A 262 -4.90 7.40 -13.69
N TRP A 263 -4.13 7.88 -12.72
CA TRP A 263 -2.67 7.91 -12.76
C TRP A 263 -2.09 6.50 -12.66
N VAL A 264 -2.51 5.74 -11.64
CA VAL A 264 -2.07 4.35 -11.44
C VAL A 264 -3.08 3.36 -11.98
N SER A 265 -2.60 2.26 -12.56
CA SER A 265 -3.51 1.21 -13.01
C SER A 265 -4.25 0.53 -11.86
N PRO A 266 -5.43 -0.06 -12.12
CA PRO A 266 -6.12 -0.89 -11.14
C PRO A 266 -5.24 -2.04 -10.61
N LEU A 267 -4.31 -2.57 -11.41
CA LEU A 267 -3.37 -3.59 -10.94
C LEU A 267 -2.46 -3.03 -9.85
N LYS A 268 -1.81 -1.89 -10.09
CA LYS A 268 -0.99 -1.22 -9.07
C LYS A 268 -1.77 -0.86 -7.82
N LEU A 269 -3.01 -0.42 -7.99
CA LEU A 269 -3.86 -0.10 -6.85
C LEU A 269 -4.14 -1.34 -5.99
N VAL A 270 -4.44 -2.49 -6.60
CA VAL A 270 -4.53 -3.76 -5.85
C VAL A 270 -3.20 -4.14 -5.20
N GLU A 271 -2.08 -3.96 -5.90
CA GLU A 271 -0.75 -4.23 -5.32
C GLU A 271 -0.48 -3.34 -4.09
N ILE A 272 -0.88 -2.06 -4.12
CA ILE A 272 -0.81 -1.14 -2.98
C ILE A 272 -1.68 -1.65 -1.83
N LEU A 273 -2.94 -1.99 -2.11
CA LEU A 273 -3.87 -2.49 -1.08
C LEU A 273 -3.35 -3.80 -0.45
N PHE A 274 -2.73 -4.67 -1.25
CA PHE A 274 -2.14 -5.92 -0.75
C PHE A 274 -0.87 -5.70 0.05
N ALA A 275 0.01 -4.80 -0.41
CA ALA A 275 1.21 -4.45 0.32
C ALA A 275 0.86 -3.80 1.67
N ALA A 276 0.02 -2.77 1.66
CA ALA A 276 -0.41 -2.07 2.86
C ALA A 276 -1.23 -2.96 3.81
N GLY A 277 -2.10 -3.80 3.28
CA GLY A 277 -2.87 -4.79 4.03
C GLY A 277 -2.08 -6.04 4.46
N MET A 278 -0.76 -6.09 4.22
CA MET A 278 0.12 -7.19 4.62
C MET A 278 -0.22 -8.57 4.01
N VAL A 279 -0.95 -8.59 2.91
CA VAL A 279 -1.41 -9.82 2.26
C VAL A 279 -0.22 -10.61 1.69
N MET A 280 -0.16 -11.93 1.94
CA MET A 280 0.92 -12.83 1.50
C MET A 280 2.30 -12.52 2.09
N ARG A 281 2.38 -11.67 3.12
CA ARG A 281 3.64 -11.31 3.80
C ARG A 281 4.05 -12.27 4.89
N TYR A 282 3.05 -12.91 5.47
CA TYR A 282 3.24 -14.01 6.38
C TYR A 282 3.54 -15.25 5.52
N GLN A 283 4.25 -16.23 6.07
CA GLN A 283 4.62 -17.48 5.36
C GLN A 283 3.41 -18.39 5.06
N GLU A 284 2.26 -17.80 4.70
CA GLU A 284 0.99 -18.42 4.35
C GLU A 284 1.17 -19.46 3.24
N SER A 285 0.58 -20.64 3.47
CA SER A 285 0.55 -21.72 2.51
C SER A 285 -0.48 -21.48 1.39
N ASP A 286 -1.63 -20.89 1.70
CA ASP A 286 -2.68 -20.61 0.70
C ASP A 286 -2.62 -19.18 0.19
N LYS A 287 -2.09 -19.01 -1.03
CA LYS A 287 -2.00 -17.72 -1.73
C LYS A 287 -2.89 -17.63 -2.97
N GLU A 288 -3.82 -18.56 -3.15
CA GLU A 288 -4.59 -18.68 -4.39
C GLU A 288 -5.53 -17.48 -4.61
N SER A 289 -6.28 -17.08 -3.58
CA SER A 289 -7.25 -16.00 -3.69
C SER A 289 -6.59 -14.67 -4.03
N PRO A 290 -5.54 -14.20 -3.32
CA PRO A 290 -4.80 -13.01 -3.71
C PRO A 290 -4.26 -13.08 -5.15
N LYS A 291 -3.64 -14.20 -5.55
CA LYS A 291 -3.14 -14.38 -6.93
C LYS A 291 -4.24 -14.28 -7.98
N SER A 292 -5.41 -14.86 -7.69
CA SER A 292 -6.57 -14.80 -8.59
C SER A 292 -7.13 -13.39 -8.75
N VAL A 293 -6.99 -12.53 -7.73
CA VAL A 293 -7.41 -11.12 -7.78
C VAL A 293 -6.44 -10.35 -8.68
N LEU A 294 -5.12 -10.48 -8.45
CA LEU A 294 -4.10 -9.82 -9.26
C LEU A 294 -4.23 -10.14 -10.75
N ALA A 295 -4.50 -11.41 -11.08
CA ALA A 295 -4.66 -11.87 -12.47
C ALA A 295 -5.85 -11.24 -13.24
N LYS A 296 -6.76 -10.52 -12.55
CA LYS A 296 -7.90 -9.82 -13.20
C LYS A 296 -7.53 -8.45 -13.76
N PHE A 297 -6.39 -7.90 -13.36
CA PHE A 297 -5.99 -6.55 -13.70
C PHE A 297 -4.74 -6.56 -14.57
N ASN A 298 -4.56 -5.47 -15.31
CA ASN A 298 -3.37 -5.25 -16.13
C ASN A 298 -2.79 -3.88 -15.80
N TYR A 299 -1.48 -3.75 -15.97
CA TYR A 299 -0.78 -2.47 -15.92
C TYR A 299 -1.27 -1.51 -17.01
N PHE A 300 -1.08 -0.22 -16.76
CA PHE A 300 -1.13 0.77 -17.84
C PHE A 300 0.14 0.70 -18.69
N ASP A 301 0.05 1.26 -19.89
CA ASP A 301 1.19 1.37 -20.80
C ASP A 301 2.35 2.15 -20.13
N GLY A 302 3.54 1.58 -20.16
CA GLY A 302 4.74 2.13 -19.51
C GLY A 302 4.90 1.85 -18.01
N GLU A 303 3.96 1.17 -17.35
CA GLU A 303 4.10 0.75 -15.96
C GLU A 303 4.88 -0.57 -15.82
N THR A 304 5.55 -0.75 -14.68
CA THR A 304 6.27 -1.98 -14.29
C THR A 304 6.06 -2.28 -12.81
N ASN A 305 6.58 -3.39 -12.28
CA ASN A 305 6.55 -3.65 -10.82
C ASN A 305 7.56 -2.81 -10.00
N GLY A 306 8.43 -2.03 -10.67
CA GLY A 306 9.40 -1.11 -10.06
C GLY A 306 10.46 -1.72 -9.13
N ARG A 307 10.54 -3.05 -8.99
CA ARG A 307 11.48 -3.71 -8.07
C ARG A 307 12.95 -3.43 -8.39
N ALA A 308 13.29 -3.40 -9.67
CA ALA A 308 14.65 -3.08 -10.12
C ALA A 308 15.04 -1.63 -9.77
N LEU A 309 14.09 -0.71 -9.81
CA LEU A 309 14.29 0.71 -9.49
C LEU A 309 14.52 0.92 -7.98
N LEU A 310 13.85 0.11 -7.15
CA LEU A 310 13.96 0.18 -5.70
C LEU A 310 15.36 -0.21 -5.18
N ILE A 311 16.11 -1.07 -5.88
CA ILE A 311 17.42 -1.56 -5.41
C ILE A 311 18.39 -0.41 -5.09
N GLY A 312 18.40 0.65 -5.92
CA GLY A 312 19.24 1.82 -5.70
C GLY A 312 18.84 2.59 -4.44
N GLU A 313 17.54 2.79 -4.24
CA GLU A 313 16.98 3.47 -3.07
C GLU A 313 17.32 2.71 -1.78
N LEU A 314 17.19 1.38 -1.75
CA LEU A 314 17.49 0.58 -0.55
C LEU A 314 18.97 0.60 -0.17
N LYS A 315 19.88 0.65 -1.15
CA LYS A 315 21.32 0.83 -0.88
C LYS A 315 21.61 2.19 -0.24
N SER A 316 20.96 3.24 -0.75
CA SER A 316 21.06 4.58 -0.17
C SER A 316 20.46 4.63 1.23
N LEU A 317 19.31 3.99 1.45
CA LEU A 317 18.68 3.89 2.77
C LEU A 317 19.60 3.19 3.77
N ALA A 318 20.15 2.02 3.43
CA ALA A 318 21.06 1.28 4.29
C ALA A 318 22.29 2.11 4.67
N THR A 319 22.79 2.94 3.75
CA THR A 319 23.90 3.87 4.02
C THR A 319 23.52 4.97 5.01
N LEU A 320 22.30 5.50 4.93
CA LEU A 320 21.79 6.49 5.90
C LEU A 320 21.53 5.84 7.27
N GLU A 321 20.94 4.65 7.29
CA GLU A 321 20.70 3.89 8.51
C GLU A 321 22.01 3.58 9.25
N ALA A 322 23.09 3.24 8.54
CA ALA A 322 24.40 3.00 9.13
C ALA A 322 25.03 4.25 9.76
N LYS A 323 24.62 5.46 9.36
CA LYS A 323 25.13 6.74 9.90
C LYS A 323 24.39 7.20 11.15
N GLU A 324 23.13 6.79 11.32
CA GLU A 324 22.36 7.11 12.50
C GLU A 324 22.66 6.13 13.64
N ALA A 325 23.02 6.65 14.81
CA ALA A 325 23.21 5.84 16.01
C ALA A 325 21.95 5.01 16.30
N ALA A 326 22.11 3.71 16.48
CA ALA A 326 21.02 2.84 16.92
C ALA A 326 20.74 3.13 18.40
N GLY A 327 19.75 3.99 18.66
CA GLY A 327 19.14 4.09 19.98
C GLY A 327 18.49 2.76 20.40
N PRO A 328 18.09 2.62 21.67
CA PRO A 328 17.43 1.42 22.17
C PRO A 328 16.05 1.18 21.52
N GLU A 329 15.40 2.23 21.03
CA GLU A 329 14.12 2.18 20.34
C GLU A 329 14.27 2.65 18.90
N VAL A 330 13.71 1.89 17.96
CA VAL A 330 13.75 2.22 16.52
C VAL A 330 12.34 2.20 15.96
N CYS A 331 11.80 3.39 15.69
CA CYS A 331 10.53 3.53 14.98
C CYS A 331 10.70 3.17 13.51
N ILE A 332 10.12 2.04 13.09
CA ILE A 332 10.32 1.51 11.73
C ILE A 332 9.86 2.50 10.66
N PRO A 333 8.63 3.08 10.69
CA PRO A 333 8.20 4.05 9.69
C PRO A 333 9.09 5.30 9.64
N GLN A 334 9.51 5.83 10.79
CA GLN A 334 10.40 7.00 10.86
C GLN A 334 11.78 6.73 10.28
N ARG A 335 12.28 5.50 10.44
CA ARG A 335 13.54 5.06 9.82
C ARG A 335 13.44 4.98 8.31
N LEU A 336 12.29 4.54 7.79
CA LEU A 336 12.04 4.46 6.36
C LEU A 336 11.89 5.84 5.69
N LEU A 337 11.61 6.89 6.46
CA LEU A 337 11.57 8.27 5.96
C LEU A 337 12.94 8.93 5.75
N LEU A 338 14.06 8.27 6.11
CA LEU A 338 15.40 8.88 5.97
C LEU A 338 15.71 9.34 4.55
N LEU A 339 15.33 8.56 3.54
CA LEU A 339 15.51 8.96 2.14
C LEU A 339 14.69 10.21 1.78
N ALA A 340 13.48 10.34 2.31
CA ALA A 340 12.64 11.51 2.08
C ALA A 340 13.25 12.77 2.71
N ARG A 341 13.76 12.66 3.95
CA ARG A 341 14.44 13.76 4.67
C ARG A 341 15.69 14.26 3.95
N HIS A 342 16.57 13.32 3.57
CA HIS A 342 17.84 13.66 2.93
C HIS A 342 17.71 14.01 1.45
N GLY A 343 16.63 13.57 0.79
CA GLY A 343 16.31 13.99 -0.57
C GLY A 343 15.80 15.44 -0.66
N ALA A 344 15.16 15.95 0.38
CA ALA A 344 14.64 17.32 0.44
C ALA A 344 15.71 18.38 0.74
N SER A 345 16.84 18.00 1.36
CA SER A 345 17.90 18.92 1.79
C SER A 345 18.90 19.32 0.69
N ALA A 346 18.76 18.82 -0.54
CA ALA A 346 19.65 19.20 -1.65
C ALA A 346 19.29 20.55 -2.30
N ASP A 347 18.13 21.13 -1.95
CA ASP A 347 17.62 22.37 -2.55
C ASP A 347 17.76 23.63 -1.67
N GLU A 348 18.44 23.55 -0.51
CA GLU A 348 18.81 24.76 0.23
C GLU A 348 20.19 25.26 -0.22
N PRO A 349 20.29 26.40 -0.94
CA PRO A 349 21.55 27.11 -1.04
C PRO A 349 21.90 27.59 0.38
N GLY A 350 22.92 26.96 0.97
CA GLY A 350 23.41 27.33 2.29
C GLY A 350 23.70 28.84 2.37
N PRO A 351 23.57 29.45 3.56
CA PRO A 351 23.85 30.87 3.72
C PRO A 351 25.31 31.12 3.35
N SER A 352 25.51 31.97 2.34
CA SER A 352 26.81 32.52 2.02
C SER A 352 27.27 33.41 3.17
N THR A 353 28.17 32.84 4.00
CA THR A 353 29.09 33.45 4.97
C THR A 353 28.55 34.40 6.02
#